data_AF-A0A3C0Z4G5-F1
#
_entry.id   AF-A0A3C0Z4G5-F1
#
_cell.length_a   1.000
_cell.length_b   1.000
_cell.length_c   1.000
_cell.angle_alpha   90.00
_cell.angle_beta   90.00
_cell.angle_gamma   90.00
#
_symmetry.space_group_name_H-M   'P 1'
#
loop_
_entity.id
_entity.type
_entity.pdbx_description
1 polymer ?
#
loop_
_entity_poly.entity_id
_entity_poly.type
_entity_poly.pdbx_seq_one_letter_code
_entity_poly.pdbx_strand_id
1 'polypeptide(L)'
;MNGRSTIYLPVLVLNQNYQPLNICNVRRAFVLIERGKAELVTDGRGLVRCVATSYPAPSVIRLVYMVKRPVMRRRLSRQAIFYRDV
;
A
#
# COMPACT_ATOMS: atom_id res chain seq x y z
N MET A 1 15.98 -12.50 15.89
CA MET A 1 15.58 -12.18 14.50
C MET A 1 14.09 -11.88 14.51
N ASN A 2 13.69 -10.61 14.59
CA ASN A 2 12.32 -10.23 14.93
C ASN A 2 11.33 -10.64 13.83
N GLY A 3 10.48 -11.61 14.15
CA GLY A 3 9.51 -12.27 13.27
C GLY A 3 8.29 -11.42 12.93
N ARG A 4 8.49 -10.32 12.18
CA ARG A 4 7.37 -9.68 11.46
C ARG A 4 7.06 -10.53 10.23
N SER A 5 5.90 -11.20 10.26
CA SER A 5 5.44 -11.99 9.12
C SER A 5 5.31 -11.10 7.86
N THR A 6 5.90 -11.54 6.74
CA THR A 6 6.00 -10.80 5.46
C THR A 6 4.64 -10.26 4.99
N ILE A 7 3.55 -10.95 5.31
CA ILE A 7 2.17 -10.57 4.92
C ILE A 7 1.69 -9.24 5.52
N TYR A 8 2.33 -8.78 6.61
CA TYR A 8 2.00 -7.53 7.31
C TYR A 8 2.95 -6.38 6.95
N LEU A 9 3.93 -6.61 6.07
CA LEU A 9 4.83 -5.55 5.65
C LEU A 9 4.05 -4.44 4.91
N PRO A 10 4.43 -3.17 5.13
CA PRO A 10 3.80 -2.05 4.44
C PRO A 10 4.16 -2.05 2.95
N VAL A 11 3.19 -1.67 2.13
CA VAL A 11 3.26 -1.57 0.67
C VAL A 11 2.69 -0.23 0.25
N LEU A 12 3.46 0.52 -0.53
CA LEU A 12 3.03 1.80 -1.07
C LEU A 12 2.04 1.58 -2.23
N VAL A 13 0.89 2.24 -2.15
CA VAL A 13 -0.11 2.26 -3.21
C VAL A 13 -0.02 3.59 -3.95
N LEU A 14 0.29 3.51 -5.23
CA LEU A 14 0.27 4.63 -6.16
C LEU A 14 -1.07 4.69 -6.89
N ASN A 15 -1.48 5.90 -7.21
CA ASN A 15 -2.58 6.16 -8.13
C ASN A 15 -2.12 5.92 -9.58
N GLN A 16 -3.06 5.91 -10.53
CA GLN A 16 -2.74 5.67 -11.95
C GLN A 16 -1.71 6.67 -12.51
N ASN A 17 -1.69 7.90 -12.01
CA ASN A 17 -0.72 8.96 -12.35
C ASN A 17 0.57 8.93 -11.50
N TYR A 18 0.92 7.80 -10.89
CA TYR A 18 2.10 7.61 -10.02
C TYR A 18 2.13 8.46 -8.72
N GLN A 19 1.08 9.23 -8.42
CA GLN A 19 1.01 9.93 -7.14
C GLN A 19 0.81 8.94 -5.99
N PRO A 20 1.46 9.14 -4.83
CA PRO A 20 1.23 8.29 -3.66
C PRO A 20 -0.22 8.43 -3.20
N LEU A 21 -0.93 7.32 -3.01
CA LEU A 21 -2.34 7.32 -2.63
C LEU A 21 -2.56 6.85 -1.20
N ASN A 22 -1.93 5.73 -0.81
CA ASN A 22 -2.08 5.14 0.51
C ASN A 22 -0.95 4.15 0.81
N ILE A 23 -0.85 3.69 2.06
CA ILE A 23 -0.04 2.52 2.44
C ILE A 23 -0.99 1.38 2.82
N CYS A 24 -0.76 0.19 2.28
CA CYS A 24 -1.49 -1.03 2.64
C CYS A 24 -0.52 -2.12 3.09
N ASN A 25 -1.01 -3.33 3.37
CA ASN A 25 -0.15 -4.48 3.67
C ASN A 25 0.01 -5.38 2.45
N VAL A 26 1.03 -6.24 2.48
CA VAL A 26 1.31 -7.22 1.41
C VAL A 26 0.10 -8.07 1.09
N ARG A 27 -0.67 -8.54 2.08
CA ARG A 27 -1.88 -9.34 1.85
C ARG A 27 -2.90 -8.61 0.96
N ARG A 28 -3.17 -7.33 1.25
CA ARG A 28 -4.11 -6.51 0.48
C ARG A 28 -3.54 -6.17 -0.90
N ALA A 29 -2.25 -5.86 -0.99
CA ALA A 29 -1.59 -5.58 -2.26
C ALA A 29 -1.71 -6.78 -3.23
N PHE A 30 -1.46 -8.00 -2.73
CA PHE A 30 -1.59 -9.23 -3.50
C PHE A 30 -3.02 -9.42 -4.03
N VAL A 31 -4.03 -9.21 -3.20
CA VAL A 31 -5.45 -9.29 -3.62
C VAL A 31 -5.79 -8.26 -4.70
N LEU A 32 -5.20 -7.07 -4.67
CA LEU A 32 -5.44 -6.05 -5.70
C LEU A 32 -4.78 -6.42 -7.04
N ILE A 33 -3.57 -6.99 -7.00
CA ILE A 33 -2.86 -7.48 -8.19
C ILE A 33 -3.63 -8.64 -8.83
N GLU A 34 -3.96 -9.68 -8.07
CA GLU A 34 -4.66 -10.87 -8.56
C GLU A 34 -6.04 -10.53 -9.14
N ARG A 35 -6.71 -9.50 -8.62
CA ARG A 35 -8.00 -9.01 -9.16
C ARG A 35 -7.84 -8.10 -10.38
N GLY A 36 -6.64 -7.89 -10.90
CA GLY A 36 -6.36 -6.99 -12.01
C GLY A 36 -6.64 -5.51 -11.71
N LYS A 37 -6.70 -5.12 -10.43
CA LYS A 37 -6.97 -3.72 -10.01
C LYS A 37 -5.70 -2.91 -9.80
N ALA A 38 -4.57 -3.59 -9.65
CA ALA A 38 -3.28 -2.98 -9.46
C ALA A 38 -2.20 -3.74 -10.22
N GLU A 39 -1.16 -3.04 -10.59
CA GLU A 39 0.06 -3.60 -11.16
C GLU A 39 1.19 -3.50 -10.13
N LEU A 40 2.05 -4.51 -10.13
CA LEU A 40 3.29 -4.49 -9.37
C LEU A 40 4.26 -3.51 -10.02
N VAL A 41 4.74 -2.52 -9.26
CA VAL A 41 5.77 -1.59 -9.71
C VAL A 41 7.15 -2.03 -9.22
N THR A 42 7.22 -2.50 -7.98
CA THR A 42 8.50 -2.90 -7.37
C THR A 42 8.28 -3.96 -6.31
N ASP A 43 9.09 -5.00 -6.37
CA ASP A 43 9.19 -6.02 -5.34
C ASP A 43 9.98 -5.54 -4.13
N GLY A 44 9.61 -6.03 -2.96
CA GLY A 44 10.24 -5.75 -1.68
C GLY A 44 11.21 -6.85 -1.26
N ARG A 45 11.65 -6.73 0.00
CA ARG A 45 12.44 -7.80 0.64
C ARG A 45 11.51 -8.84 1.23
N GLY A 46 11.66 -10.09 0.80
CA GLY A 46 10.96 -11.24 1.35
C GLY A 46 10.04 -11.92 0.34
N LEU A 47 9.61 -13.12 0.72
CA LEU A 47 8.72 -13.96 -0.08
C LEU A 47 7.41 -14.18 0.68
N VAL A 48 6.30 -14.12 -0.05
CA VAL A 48 4.99 -14.60 0.40
C VAL A 48 4.90 -16.07 0.05
N ARG A 49 4.85 -16.93 1.07
CA ARG A 49 4.71 -18.38 0.90
C ARG A 49 3.21 -18.72 0.76
N CYS A 50 2.85 -19.35 -0.34
CA CYS A 50 1.55 -19.99 -0.57
C CYS A 50 1.67 -21.51 -0.45
N VAL A 51 0.54 -22.23 -0.48
CA VAL A 51 0.51 -23.69 -0.33
C VAL A 51 1.31 -24.39 -1.44
N ALA A 52 1.23 -23.90 -2.68
CA ALA A 52 1.88 -24.52 -3.84
C ALA A 52 3.15 -23.78 -4.32
N THR A 53 3.26 -22.47 -4.06
CA THR A 53 4.31 -21.62 -4.64
C THR A 53 4.73 -20.50 -3.69
N SER A 54 5.82 -19.80 -4.00
CA SER A 54 6.23 -18.59 -3.29
C SER A 54 6.32 -17.43 -4.26
N TYR A 55 5.82 -16.27 -3.85
CA TYR A 55 5.83 -15.04 -4.65
C TYR A 55 6.69 -13.96 -3.99
N PRO A 56 7.34 -13.08 -4.76
CA PRO A 56 7.99 -11.91 -4.18
C PRO A 56 6.96 -11.04 -3.46
N ALA A 57 7.35 -10.48 -2.32
CA ALA A 57 6.47 -9.59 -1.57
C ALA A 57 6.42 -8.23 -2.27
N PRO A 58 5.26 -7.71 -2.71
CA PRO A 58 5.16 -6.39 -3.32
C PRO A 58 5.60 -5.31 -2.33
N SER A 59 6.38 -4.32 -2.79
CA SER A 59 6.71 -3.11 -1.99
C SER A 59 6.01 -1.86 -2.51
N VAL A 60 5.79 -1.79 -3.82
CA VAL A 60 5.07 -0.70 -4.47
C VAL A 60 4.10 -1.26 -5.52
N ILE A 61 2.84 -0.85 -5.45
CA ILE A 61 1.81 -1.19 -6.43
C ILE A 61 1.18 0.07 -7.00
N ARG A 62 0.67 0.02 -8.23
CA ARG A 62 -0.02 1.13 -8.91
C ARG A 62 -1.43 0.70 -9.29
N LEU A 63 -2.43 1.51 -8.97
CA LEU A 63 -3.80 1.25 -9.41
C LEU A 63 -3.93 1.45 -10.93
N VAL A 64 -4.68 0.58 -11.59
CA VAL A 64 -4.91 0.65 -13.04
C VAL A 64 -5.88 1.78 -13.43
N TYR A 65 -6.72 2.22 -12.50
CA TYR A 65 -7.67 3.32 -12.67
C TYR A 65 -7.38 4.47 -11.71
N MET A 66 -7.75 5.68 -12.14
CA MET A 66 -7.56 6.88 -11.33
C MET A 66 -8.55 6.90 -10.16
N VAL A 67 -8.02 6.98 -8.94
CA VAL A 67 -8.82 7.16 -7.72
C VAL A 67 -8.69 8.61 -7.25
N LYS A 68 -9.83 9.28 -7.07
CA LYS A 68 -9.85 10.61 -6.43
C LYS A 68 -9.41 10.44 -4.98
N ARG A 69 -8.30 11.11 -4.61
CA ARG A 69 -7.81 11.09 -3.23
C ARG A 69 -8.95 11.53 -2.29
N PRO A 70 -9.29 10.75 -1.26
CA PRO A 70 -10.27 11.17 -0.26
C PRO A 70 -9.81 12.50 0.35
N VAL A 71 -10.68 13.51 0.31
CA VAL A 71 -10.39 14.79 0.95
C VAL A 71 -10.37 14.53 2.45
N MET A 72 -9.21 14.71 3.09
CA MET A 72 -9.07 14.62 4.53
C MET A 72 -9.91 15.74 5.14
N ARG A 73 -11.12 15.42 5.61
CA ARG A 73 -11.96 16.36 6.36
C ARG A 73 -11.32 16.57 7.72
N ARG A 74 -10.40 17.53 7.81
CA ARG A 74 -9.78 17.93 9.09
C ARG A 74 -10.87 18.56 9.94
N ARG A 75 -11.19 17.94 11.09
CA ARG A 75 -12.00 18.61 12.11
C ARG A 75 -11.20 19.82 12.61
N LEU A 76 -11.79 21.01 12.59
CA LEU A 76 -11.19 22.19 13.19
C LEU A 76 -11.22 22.03 14.71
N SER A 77 -10.20 21.40 15.28
CA SER A 77 -9.98 21.28 16.73
C SER A 77 -8.64 21.90 17.10
N ARG A 78 -8.42 22.27 18.38
CA ARG A 78 -7.11 22.77 18.85
C ARG A 78 -5.98 21.79 18.55
N GLN A 79 -6.25 20.49 18.57
CA GLN A 79 -5.30 19.44 18.17
C GLN A 79 -4.99 19.46 16.66
N ALA A 80 -5.88 19.98 15.82
CA ALA A 80 -5.66 20.06 14.38
C ALA A 80 -4.59 21.10 13.97
N ILE A 81 -4.24 22.02 14.86
CA ILE A 81 -3.20 23.05 14.66
C ILE A 81 -1.83 22.37 14.50
N PHE A 82 -1.54 21.32 15.28
CA PHE A 82 -0.26 20.59 15.22
C PHE A 82 0.03 19.95 13.85
N TYR A 83 -0.98 19.72 13.01
CA TYR A 83 -0.80 19.18 11.65
C TYR A 83 -0.56 20.25 10.57
N ARG A 84 -0.52 21.55 10.94
CA ARG A 84 -0.23 22.65 10.00
C ARG A 84 1.24 23.09 10.02
N ASP A 85 1.93 22.92 11.14
CA ASP A 85 3.26 23.50 11.39
C ASP A 85 4.41 22.48 11.36
N VAL A 86 4.19 21.29 10.78
CA VAL A 86 5.23 20.28 10.52
C VAL A 86 5.39 20.06 9.03
#